data_AF-A0A2E8TDU9-F1
#
_entry.id   AF-A0A2E8TDU9-F1
#
_cell.length_a   1.000
_cell.length_b   1.000
_cell.length_c   1.000
_cell.angle_alpha   90.00
_cell.angle_beta   90.00
_cell.angle_gamma   90.00
#
_symmetry.space_group_name_H-M   'P 1'
#
loop_
_entity.id
_entity.type
_entity.pdbx_description
1 polymer ?
#
loop_
_entity_poly.entity_id
_entity_poly.type
_entity_poly.pdbx_seq_one_letter_code
_entity_poly.pdbx_strand_id
1 'polypeptide(L)'
;MRATWVESRKGQQNVSQMHYARQGVITEEMAHVAKRENLPESLIMEEVARGRMIIPANINHTNLEPMAIGIASKCKVNANIGASPNASDADEEVK
;
A
#
# COMPACT_ATOMS: atom_id res chain seq x y z
N MET A 1 -7.13 -11.09 2.79
CA MET A 1 -8.06 -10.00 2.39
C MET A 1 -8.02 -8.90 3.43
N ARG A 2 -7.96 -7.63 2.99
CA ARG A 2 -7.86 -6.44 3.86
C ARG A 2 -9.21 -5.90 4.36
N ALA A 3 -10.32 -6.56 4.01
CA ALA A 3 -11.67 -6.07 4.28
C ALA A 3 -11.87 -5.72 5.77
N THR A 4 -11.45 -6.60 6.68
CA THR A 4 -11.55 -6.42 8.13
C THR A 4 -10.67 -5.27 8.66
N TRP A 5 -9.51 -5.03 8.04
CA TRP A 5 -8.60 -3.94 8.42
C TRP A 5 -9.22 -2.58 8.09
N VAL A 6 -9.88 -2.50 6.92
CA VAL A 6 -10.49 -1.27 6.40
C VAL A 6 -11.77 -0.91 7.17
N GLU A 7 -12.51 -1.90 7.69
CA GLU A 7 -13.76 -1.66 8.43
C GLU A 7 -13.59 -0.71 9.62
N SER A 8 -12.51 -0.86 10.39
CA SER A 8 -12.19 0.00 11.54
C SER A 8 -11.97 1.48 11.19
N ARG A 9 -11.73 1.77 9.90
CA ARG A 9 -11.32 3.09 9.39
C ARG A 9 -12.41 3.80 8.62
N LYS A 10 -13.53 3.12 8.32
CA LYS A 10 -14.67 3.72 7.62
C LYS A 10 -15.22 4.91 8.43
N GLY A 11 -15.51 6.00 7.74
CA GLY A 11 -16.08 7.22 8.34
C GLY A 11 -15.05 8.18 8.97
N GLN A 12 -13.77 7.84 9.00
CA GLN A 12 -12.72 8.77 9.43
C GLN A 12 -12.42 9.82 8.35
N GLN A 13 -12.07 11.04 8.77
CA GLN A 13 -11.80 12.16 7.85
C GLN A 13 -10.54 11.94 7.00
N ASN A 14 -9.52 11.26 7.53
CA ASN A 14 -8.29 10.93 6.81
C ASN A 14 -7.87 9.50 7.15
N VAL A 15 -7.83 8.65 6.12
CA VAL A 15 -7.53 7.22 6.24
C VAL A 15 -6.21 6.83 5.57
N SER A 16 -5.36 7.83 5.29
CA SER A 16 -4.06 7.59 4.66
C SER A 16 -3.07 6.94 5.64
N GLN A 17 -2.16 6.12 5.12
CA GLN A 17 -1.10 5.50 5.91
C GLN A 17 -0.19 6.54 6.57
N MET A 18 0.06 7.66 5.88
CA MET A 18 0.83 8.78 6.43
C MET A 18 0.13 9.45 7.62
N HIS A 19 -1.20 9.54 7.62
CA HIS A 19 -1.96 10.09 8.75
C HIS A 19 -1.75 9.24 10.02
N TYR A 20 -1.92 7.92 9.90
CA TYR A 20 -1.72 7.00 11.02
C TYR A 20 -0.27 6.97 11.50
N ALA A 21 0.70 6.94 10.56
CA ALA A 21 2.12 6.98 10.91
C ALA A 21 2.51 8.23 11.71
N ARG A 22 1.98 9.41 11.33
CA ARG A 22 2.23 10.67 12.06
C ARG A 22 1.61 10.71 13.45
N GLN A 23 0.62 9.86 13.71
CA GLN A 23 0.04 9.67 15.05
C GLN A 23 0.76 8.58 15.86
N GLY A 24 1.80 7.96 15.31
CA GLY A 24 2.50 6.84 15.94
C GLY A 24 1.71 5.53 15.92
N VAL A 25 0.69 5.42 15.06
CA VAL A 25 -0.12 4.22 14.93
C VAL A 25 0.46 3.31 13.85
N ILE A 26 0.86 2.10 14.24
CA ILE A 26 1.26 1.04 13.31
C ILE A 26 -0.01 0.37 12.79
N THR A 27 -0.26 0.51 11.50
CA THR A 27 -1.41 -0.13 10.83
C THR A 27 -1.10 -1.58 10.46
N GLU A 28 -2.15 -2.36 10.19
CA GLU A 28 -2.00 -3.72 9.67
C GLU A 28 -1.23 -3.75 8.34
N GLU A 29 -1.36 -2.73 7.50
CA GLU A 29 -0.54 -2.62 6.29
C GLU A 29 0.94 -2.40 6.59
N MET A 30 1.28 -1.55 7.55
CA MET A 30 2.67 -1.34 7.96
C MET A 30 3.28 -2.62 8.54
N ALA A 31 2.55 -3.31 9.42
CA ALA A 31 2.99 -4.58 10.00
C ALA A 31 3.16 -5.68 8.92
N HIS A 32 2.24 -5.75 7.95
CA HIS A 32 2.33 -6.69 6.84
C HIS A 32 3.58 -6.42 5.98
N VAL A 33 3.82 -5.16 5.62
CA VAL A 33 4.95 -4.76 4.79
C VAL A 33 6.28 -4.94 5.52
N ALA A 34 6.34 -4.62 6.82
CA ALA A 34 7.53 -4.83 7.65
C ALA A 34 7.98 -6.30 7.60
N LYS A 35 7.04 -7.25 7.77
CA LYS A 35 7.30 -8.68 7.63
C LYS A 35 7.77 -9.06 6.22
N ARG A 36 7.12 -8.52 5.18
CA ARG A 36 7.45 -8.81 3.77
C ARG A 36 8.84 -8.31 3.36
N GLU A 37 9.24 -7.15 3.85
CA GLU A 37 10.55 -6.54 3.57
C GLU A 37 11.65 -7.03 4.52
N ASN A 38 11.30 -7.76 5.59
CA ASN A 38 12.19 -8.13 6.69
C ASN A 38 12.81 -6.90 7.36
N LEU A 39 11.96 -5.92 7.72
CA LEU A 39 12.33 -4.66 8.37
C LEU A 39 11.53 -4.47 9.67
N PRO A 40 12.01 -3.67 10.64
CA PRO A 40 11.24 -3.32 11.82
C PRO A 40 9.98 -2.50 11.48
N GLU A 41 8.87 -2.74 12.19
CA GLU A 41 7.62 -1.99 12.00
C GLU A 41 7.80 -0.49 12.31
N SER A 42 8.62 -0.17 13.33
CA SER A 42 8.97 1.21 13.67
C SER A 42 9.65 1.96 12.53
N LEU A 43 10.56 1.29 11.80
CA LEU A 43 11.23 1.88 10.65
C LEU A 43 10.22 2.20 9.53
N ILE A 44 9.32 1.27 9.21
CA ILE A 44 8.27 1.48 8.20
C ILE A 44 7.41 2.69 8.59
N MET A 45 6.92 2.71 9.84
CA MET A 45 6.09 3.81 10.35
C MET A 45 6.83 5.15 10.28
N GLU A 46 8.09 5.22 10.73
CA GLU A 46 8.89 6.44 10.69
C GLU A 46 9.12 6.95 9.26
N GLU A 47 9.48 6.07 8.32
CA GLU A 47 9.69 6.45 6.93
C GLU A 47 8.39 6.93 6.26
N VAL A 48 7.26 6.32 6.59
CA VAL A 48 5.94 6.74 6.13
C VAL A 48 5.54 8.08 6.75
N ALA A 49 5.78 8.30 8.05
CA ALA A 49 5.52 9.56 8.74
C ALA A 49 6.32 10.73 8.14
N ARG A 50 7.60 10.46 7.82
CA ARG A 50 8.54 11.39 7.18
C ARG A 50 8.24 11.64 5.71
N GLY A 51 7.44 10.79 5.06
CA GLY A 51 7.12 10.89 3.64
C GLY A 51 8.22 10.37 2.71
N ARG A 52 9.18 9.59 3.22
CA ARG A 52 10.24 8.94 2.42
C ARG A 52 9.86 7.53 1.96
N MET A 53 8.76 7.00 2.49
CA MET A 53 8.16 5.75 2.11
C MET A 53 6.65 5.93 1.97
N ILE A 54 6.06 5.25 0.99
CA ILE A 54 4.62 5.18 0.80
C ILE A 54 4.16 3.72 0.78
N ILE A 55 2.91 3.51 1.20
CA ILE A 55 2.19 2.24 1.08
C ILE A 55 0.91 2.54 0.28
N PRO A 56 0.87 2.26 -1.04
CA PRO A 56 -0.27 2.59 -1.90
C PRO A 56 -1.42 1.61 -1.65
N ALA A 57 -2.20 1.88 -0.59
CA ALA A 57 -3.18 0.94 -0.08
C ALA A 57 -4.57 1.59 0.06
N ASN A 58 -5.15 1.98 -1.09
CA ASN A 58 -6.50 2.50 -1.17
C ASN A 58 -7.49 1.57 -0.43
N ILE A 59 -8.39 2.16 0.35
CA ILE A 59 -9.40 1.46 1.15
C ILE A 59 -10.35 0.61 0.31
N ASN A 60 -10.60 1.01 -0.94
CA ASN A 60 -11.50 0.29 -1.84
C ASN A 60 -10.83 -0.92 -2.50
N HIS A 61 -9.50 -1.00 -2.48
CA HIS A 61 -8.75 -2.13 -3.03
C HIS A 61 -8.49 -3.18 -1.93
N THR A 62 -9.54 -3.90 -1.54
CA THR A 62 -9.53 -4.85 -0.42
C THR A 62 -8.76 -6.14 -0.70
N ASN A 63 -8.58 -6.50 -1.97
CA ASN A 63 -7.81 -7.66 -2.43
C ASN A 63 -6.30 -7.39 -2.54
N LEU A 64 -5.86 -6.13 -2.37
CA LEU A 64 -4.45 -5.76 -2.44
C LEU A 64 -3.62 -6.53 -1.40
N GLU A 65 -2.47 -7.02 -1.83
CA GLU A 65 -1.37 -7.39 -0.92
C GLU A 65 -0.44 -6.17 -0.73
N PRO A 66 -0.40 -5.56 0.47
CA PRO A 66 0.36 -4.33 0.68
C PRO A 66 1.86 -4.48 0.37
N MET A 67 2.45 -3.39 -0.12
CA MET A 67 3.88 -3.24 -0.36
C MET A 67 4.32 -1.82 -0.03
N ALA A 68 5.59 -1.63 0.35
CA ALA A 68 6.19 -0.30 0.52
C ALA A 68 7.04 0.10 -0.68
N ILE A 69 6.97 1.37 -1.04
CA ILE A 69 7.87 2.03 -1.98
C ILE A 69 8.63 3.10 -1.20
N GLY A 70 9.95 2.96 -1.07
CA GLY A 70 10.80 3.91 -0.38
C GLY A 70 12.26 3.47 -0.37
N ILE A 71 13.17 4.37 -0.01
CA ILE A 71 14.63 4.11 -0.06
C ILE A 71 15.04 2.95 0.86
N ALA A 72 14.36 2.78 1.99
CA ALA A 72 14.67 1.73 2.96
C ALA A 72 14.08 0.35 2.58
N SER A 73 13.18 0.25 1.60
CA SER A 73 12.60 -1.03 1.15
C SER A 73 13.33 -1.56 -0.09
N LYS A 74 13.07 -2.81 -0.47
CA LYS A 74 13.63 -3.36 -1.72
C LYS A 74 13.11 -2.55 -2.91
N CYS A 75 13.98 -2.32 -3.90
CA CYS A 75 13.60 -1.66 -5.16
C CYS A 75 12.37 -2.34 -5.78
N LYS A 76 11.41 -1.53 -6.23
CA LYS A 76 10.15 -1.99 -6.85
C LYS A 76 10.16 -1.67 -8.34
N VAL A 77 9.51 -2.50 -9.12
CA VAL A 77 9.32 -2.31 -10.56
C VAL A 77 7.82 -2.19 -10.84
N ASN A 78 7.45 -1.32 -11.77
CA ASN A 78 6.09 -1.15 -12.25
C ASN A 78 6.01 -1.62 -13.71
N ALA A 79 4.96 -2.36 -14.05
CA ALA A 79 4.64 -2.73 -15.42
C ALA A 79 3.42 -1.92 -15.87
N ASN A 80 3.49 -1.32 -17.05
CA ASN A 80 2.35 -0.65 -17.66
C ASN A 80 1.63 -1.66 -18.56
N ILE A 81 0.35 -1.86 -18.29
CA ILE A 81 -0.61 -2.59 -19.13
C ILE A 81 -1.73 -1.62 -19.50
N GLY A 82 -2.42 -1.85 -20.62
CA GLY A 82 -3.51 -0.99 -21.02
C GLY A 82 -3.93 -1.12 -22.48
N ALA A 83 -5.23 -1.10 -22.65
CA ALA A 83 -5.94 -1.14 -23.92
C ALA A 83 -5.67 0.10 -24.79
N SER A 84 -5.52 -0.08 -26.10
CA SER A 84 -5.49 1.02 -27.08
C SER A 84 -6.71 0.96 -28.01
N PRO A 85 -7.16 2.07 -28.60
CA PRO A 85 -8.31 2.08 -29.52
C PRO A 85 -8.18 1.11 -30.70
N ASN A 86 -6.95 0.70 -31.03
CA ASN A 86 -6.63 -0.09 -32.21
C ASN A 86 -6.24 -1.54 -31.88
N ALA A 87 -6.06 -1.89 -30.61
CA ALA A 87 -5.68 -3.23 -30.17
C ALA A 87 -5.89 -3.35 -28.66
N SER A 88 -6.81 -4.24 -28.26
CA SER A 88 -6.90 -4.91 -26.95
C SER A 88 -8.29 -5.53 -26.71
N ASP A 89 -8.31 -6.78 -26.24
CA ASP A 89 -9.47 -7.46 -25.65
C ASP A 89 -9.31 -7.50 -24.11
N ALA A 90 -10.40 -7.48 -23.35
CA ALA A 90 -10.36 -7.47 -21.87
C ALA A 90 -9.67 -8.72 -21.29
N ASP A 91 -9.76 -9.84 -21.99
CA ASP A 91 -9.09 -11.10 -21.62
C ASP A 91 -7.56 -11.06 -21.84
N GLU A 92 -7.07 -10.19 -22.72
CA GLU A 92 -5.63 -10.05 -23.00
C GLU A 92 -4.93 -9.19 -21.93
N GLU A 93 -5.65 -8.25 -21.32
CA GLU A 93 -5.16 -7.35 -20.26
C GLU A 93 -5.03 -8.03 -18.88
N VAL A 94 -5.74 -9.14 -18.66
CA VAL A 94 -5.80 -9.84 -17.36
C VAL A 94 -4.95 -11.13 -17.36
N LYS A 95 -4.42 -11.54 -18.52
CA LYS A 95 -3.55 -12.72 -18.66
C LYS A 95 -2.22 -12.56 -17.94
#